data_AF-A0A822F820-F1
#
_entry.id   AF-A0A822F820-F1
#
_cell.length_a   1.000
_cell.length_b   1.000
_cell.length_c   1.000
_cell.angle_alpha   90.00
_cell.angle_beta   90.00
_cell.angle_gamma   90.00
#
_symmetry.space_group_name_H-M   'P 1'
#
loop_
_entity.id
_entity.type
_entity.pdbx_description
1 polymer ?
#
loop_
_entity_poly.entity_id
_entity_poly.type
_entity_poly.pdbx_seq_one_letter_code
_entity_poly.pdbx_strand_id
1 'polypeptide(L)'
;MTLSDKKNDIHAKLMSHYPEDFEWWYYIILFVSFVLGLIYCYSSSLLPGYIMIAAIIVNFIMMIPTGVIVAVTNTIFVLGVPIDVLSSVILPGNPIGFLTLRAYTFSCQYQIIHVLISFKIAHYMKTFSVGSIYSPLLFGLLVGLVLPIISWFLWKKFPNIKWLAFIHFPMILVAASNVPPAPAGEYTTWFLVGFIFNLILYRYAHAWWEKYAYVFSAAMSCGVAICGFIIFITLQNNNIKFPEWWGTGGPTRDGCPLEIANYSGYVVTD
;
A
#
# COMPACT_ATOMS: atom_id res chain seq x y z
N MET A 1 14.07 23.15 4.46
CA MET A 1 13.33 24.43 4.31
C MET A 1 13.09 24.98 5.71
N THR A 2 13.79 26.05 6.07
CA THR A 2 13.68 26.66 7.42
C THR A 2 12.35 27.42 7.52
N LEU A 3 11.80 27.53 8.74
CA LEU A 3 10.48 28.13 9.02
C LEU A 3 10.32 29.58 8.51
N SER A 4 11.42 30.28 8.23
CA SER A 4 11.43 31.64 7.68
C SER A 4 10.98 31.72 6.21
N ASP A 5 11.25 30.69 5.39
CA ASP A 5 10.82 30.67 3.98
C ASP A 5 9.32 30.42 3.81
N LYS A 6 8.70 29.75 4.79
CA LYS A 6 7.26 29.42 4.79
C LYS A 6 6.37 30.67 4.79
N LYS A 7 6.88 31.79 5.31
CA LYS A 7 6.16 33.07 5.37
C LYS A 7 6.13 33.82 4.03
N ASN A 8 7.00 33.44 3.08
CA ASN A 8 7.11 34.04 1.75
C ASN A 8 6.68 33.10 0.61
N ASP A 9 6.19 31.88 0.92
CA ASP A 9 5.67 30.97 -0.11
C ASP A 9 4.37 31.52 -0.71
N ILE A 10 4.38 31.76 -2.03
CA ILE A 10 3.25 32.29 -2.80
C ILE A 10 2.05 31.36 -2.68
N HIS A 11 2.26 30.04 -2.66
CA HIS A 11 1.18 29.06 -2.53
C HIS A 11 0.55 29.12 -1.13
N ALA A 12 1.36 29.22 -0.08
CA ALA A 12 0.85 29.38 1.28
C ALA A 12 0.06 30.68 1.45
N LYS A 13 0.52 31.78 0.84
CA LYS A 13 -0.17 33.08 0.85
C LYS A 13 -1.47 33.08 0.03
N LEU A 14 -1.51 32.32 -1.06
CA LEU A 14 -2.74 32.10 -1.83
C LEU A 14 -3.72 31.19 -1.08
N MET A 15 -3.23 30.30 -0.23
CA MET A 15 -4.06 29.39 0.56
C MET A 15 -4.60 30.04 1.84
N SER A 16 -3.93 31.06 2.39
CA SER A 16 -4.43 31.80 3.56
C SER A 16 -5.72 32.59 3.32
N HIS A 17 -6.18 32.68 2.07
CA HIS A 17 -7.48 33.25 1.72
C HIS A 17 -8.64 32.30 2.04
N TYR A 18 -8.38 30.99 2.10
CA TYR A 18 -9.37 30.00 2.51
C TYR A 18 -9.35 29.89 4.04
N PRO A 19 -10.51 29.89 4.72
CA PRO A 19 -10.56 29.69 6.16
C PRO A 19 -9.98 28.31 6.51
N GLU A 20 -9.09 28.27 7.50
CA GLU A 20 -8.67 27.03 8.13
C GLU A 20 -9.82 26.52 9.00
N ASP A 21 -10.68 25.69 8.43
CA ASP A 21 -11.78 25.10 9.18
C ASP A 21 -11.24 24.04 10.15
N PHE A 22 -11.78 24.03 11.38
CA PHE A 22 -11.44 23.03 12.37
C PHE A 22 -11.87 21.64 11.89
N GLU A 23 -10.92 20.76 11.60
CA GLU A 23 -11.19 19.47 10.96
C GLU A 23 -11.63 18.37 11.96
N TRP A 24 -12.57 18.67 12.84
CA TRP A 24 -13.06 17.77 13.92
C TRP A 24 -13.48 16.38 13.44
N TRP A 25 -14.00 16.32 12.22
CA TRP A 25 -14.51 15.09 11.62
C TRP A 25 -13.40 14.04 11.40
N TYR A 26 -12.14 14.43 11.17
CA TYR A 26 -11.02 13.48 11.11
C TYR A 26 -10.81 12.78 12.46
N TYR A 27 -10.90 13.52 13.56
CA TYR A 27 -10.76 12.95 14.90
C TYR A 27 -11.92 11.99 15.22
N ILE A 28 -13.14 12.28 14.75
CA ILE A 28 -14.27 11.37 14.91
C ILE A 28 -14.06 10.10 14.09
N ILE A 29 -13.64 10.19 12.83
CA ILE A 29 -13.35 9.01 12.00
C ILE A 29 -12.23 8.18 12.62
N LEU A 30 -11.18 8.82 13.13
CA LEU A 30 -10.11 8.14 13.86
C LEU A 30 -10.62 7.44 15.11
N PHE A 31 -11.48 8.10 15.90
CA PHE A 31 -12.06 7.52 17.10
C PHE A 31 -12.98 6.33 16.78
N VAL A 32 -13.85 6.47 15.79
CA VAL A 32 -14.77 5.40 15.35
C VAL A 32 -13.97 4.21 14.82
N SER A 33 -12.96 4.44 13.97
CA SER A 33 -12.12 3.36 13.45
C SER A 33 -11.31 2.66 14.55
N PHE A 34 -10.82 3.39 15.55
CA PHE A 34 -10.15 2.82 16.72
C PHE A 34 -11.08 1.92 17.55
N VAL A 35 -12.31 2.38 17.82
CA VAL A 35 -13.33 1.60 18.55
C VAL A 35 -13.71 0.34 17.78
N LEU A 36 -13.93 0.44 16.47
CA LEU A 36 -14.19 -0.73 15.62
C LEU A 36 -13.02 -1.73 15.64
N GLY A 37 -11.78 -1.24 15.65
CA GLY A 37 -10.59 -2.08 15.79
C GLY A 37 -10.54 -2.83 17.13
N LEU A 38 -10.90 -2.17 18.23
CA LEU A 38 -10.99 -2.80 19.56
C LEU A 38 -12.10 -3.87 19.60
N ILE A 39 -13.28 -3.57 19.04
CA ILE A 39 -14.39 -4.52 18.95
C ILE A 39 -13.98 -5.77 18.17
N TYR A 40 -13.28 -5.58 17.04
CA TYR A 40 -12.77 -6.70 16.25
C TYR A 40 -11.77 -7.57 17.04
N CYS A 41 -10.86 -6.95 17.78
CA CYS A 41 -9.89 -7.68 18.62
C CYS A 41 -10.61 -8.49 19.72
N TYR A 42 -11.63 -7.90 20.35
CA TYR A 42 -12.44 -8.57 21.36
C TYR A 42 -13.21 -9.77 20.78
N SER A 43 -13.87 -9.59 19.63
CA SER A 43 -14.65 -10.64 18.99
C SER A 43 -13.79 -11.80 18.48
N SER A 44 -12.55 -11.53 18.06
CA SER A 44 -11.72 -12.55 17.45
C SER A 44 -10.99 -13.40 18.49
N SER A 45 -10.83 -12.96 19.74
CA SER A 45 -10.08 -13.63 20.85
C SER A 45 -8.62 -14.04 20.54
N LEU A 46 -8.18 -13.91 19.28
CA LEU A 46 -6.90 -14.31 18.73
C LEU A 46 -5.83 -13.23 18.88
N LEU A 47 -6.19 -11.95 19.06
CA LEU A 47 -5.24 -10.86 19.22
C LEU A 47 -5.49 -10.12 20.55
N PRO A 48 -4.50 -10.05 21.45
CA PRO A 48 -4.57 -9.18 22.60
C PRO A 48 -4.65 -7.70 22.17
N GLY A 49 -5.64 -6.97 22.69
CA GLY A 49 -5.88 -5.56 22.30
C GLY A 49 -4.69 -4.61 22.53
N TYR A 50 -3.78 -4.94 23.46
CA TYR A 50 -2.57 -4.14 23.70
C TYR A 50 -1.60 -4.14 22.50
N ILE A 51 -1.56 -5.22 21.71
CA ILE A 51 -0.70 -5.33 20.52
C ILE A 51 -1.16 -4.32 19.45
N MET A 52 -2.47 -4.12 19.30
CA MET A 52 -3.03 -3.14 18.38
C MET A 52 -2.67 -1.70 18.80
N ILE A 53 -2.74 -1.39 20.09
CA ILE A 53 -2.35 -0.07 20.61
C ILE A 53 -0.86 0.18 20.36
N ALA A 54 0.00 -0.81 20.63
CA ALA A 54 1.42 -0.73 20.34
C ALA A 54 1.70 -0.50 18.84
N ALA A 55 0.97 -1.18 17.95
CA ALA A 55 1.08 -1.00 16.50
C ALA A 55 0.76 0.44 16.06
N ILE A 56 -0.32 1.02 16.60
CA ILE A 56 -0.71 2.41 16.29
C ILE A 56 0.35 3.40 16.76
N ILE A 57 0.92 3.19 17.96
CA ILE A 57 2.00 4.04 18.49
C ILE A 57 3.24 3.96 17.60
N VAL A 58 3.62 2.75 17.18
CA VAL A 58 4.78 2.55 16.27
C VAL A 58 4.57 3.29 14.96
N ASN A 59 3.38 3.21 14.34
CA ASN A 59 3.10 3.97 13.12
C ASN A 59 3.17 5.48 13.33
N PHE A 60 2.62 5.97 14.43
CA PHE A 60 2.63 7.41 14.72
C PHE A 60 4.06 7.95 14.87
N ILE A 61 4.92 7.22 15.58
CA ILE A 61 6.34 7.56 15.72
C ILE A 61 7.04 7.51 14.35
N MET A 62 6.76 6.48 13.56
CA MET A 62 7.43 6.23 12.28
C MET A 62 6.89 7.10 11.15
N MET A 63 5.73 7.74 11.31
CA MET A 63 5.16 8.68 10.34
C MET A 63 6.14 9.81 10.00
N ILE A 64 6.79 10.42 10.99
CA ILE A 64 7.68 11.58 10.76
C ILE A 64 8.95 11.16 10.00
N PRO A 65 9.73 10.15 10.45
CA PRO A 65 10.95 9.75 9.74
C PRO A 65 10.67 9.28 8.32
N THR A 66 9.64 8.44 8.13
CA THR A 66 9.31 7.92 6.79
C THR A 66 8.86 9.02 5.84
N GLY A 67 8.09 10.01 6.32
CA GLY A 67 7.71 11.18 5.53
C GLY A 67 8.91 12.05 5.12
N VAL A 68 9.90 12.24 6.01
CA VAL A 68 11.13 12.98 5.70
C VAL A 68 11.97 12.25 4.65
N ILE A 69 12.13 10.94 4.78
CA ILE A 69 12.87 10.12 3.80
C ILE A 69 12.25 10.31 2.42
N VAL A 70 10.94 10.06 2.30
CA VAL A 70 10.20 10.22 1.03
C VAL A 70 10.38 11.63 0.46
N ALA A 71 10.31 12.66 1.30
CA ALA A 71 10.44 14.04 0.85
C ALA A 71 11.85 14.39 0.31
N VAL A 72 12.90 13.73 0.79
CA VAL A 72 14.30 14.00 0.37
C VAL A 72 14.73 13.09 -0.78
N THR A 73 14.45 11.80 -0.67
CA THR A 73 14.93 10.78 -1.61
C THR A 73 13.94 10.49 -2.72
N ASN A 74 12.68 10.93 -2.58
CA ASN A 74 11.58 10.54 -3.46
C ASN A 74 11.34 9.02 -3.51
N THR A 75 11.79 8.27 -2.48
CA THR A 75 11.60 6.83 -2.38
C THR A 75 10.62 6.47 -1.27
N ILE A 76 9.61 5.65 -1.59
CA ILE A 76 8.60 5.20 -0.63
C ILE A 76 9.22 4.14 0.29
N PHE A 77 9.45 4.52 1.54
CA PHE A 77 9.96 3.62 2.57
C PHE A 77 8.85 3.27 3.58
N VAL A 78 8.49 1.99 3.64
CA VAL A 78 7.47 1.46 4.56
C VAL A 78 8.06 0.29 5.33
N LEU A 79 7.67 0.16 6.60
CA LEU A 79 8.16 -0.87 7.52
C LEU A 79 7.63 -2.27 7.22
N GLY A 80 7.75 -2.77 5.98
CA GLY A 80 7.26 -4.11 5.62
C GLY A 80 8.07 -5.21 6.32
N VAL A 81 9.36 -5.29 6.00
CA VAL A 81 10.24 -6.38 6.45
C VAL A 81 10.38 -6.44 7.98
N PRO A 82 10.66 -5.33 8.69
CA PRO A 82 10.86 -5.39 10.14
C PRO A 82 9.59 -5.82 10.89
N ILE A 83 8.42 -5.39 10.40
CA ILE A 83 7.13 -5.75 10.97
C ILE A 83 6.81 -7.21 10.68
N ASP A 84 7.10 -7.75 9.50
CA ASP A 84 6.88 -9.17 9.20
C ASP A 84 7.69 -10.06 10.14
N VAL A 85 8.96 -9.71 10.35
CA VAL A 85 9.82 -10.41 11.32
C VAL A 85 9.24 -10.29 12.72
N LEU A 86 8.95 -9.08 13.18
CA LEU A 86 8.44 -8.84 14.52
C LEU A 86 7.11 -9.55 14.77
N SER A 87 6.18 -9.48 13.81
CA SER A 87 4.85 -10.11 13.88
C SER A 87 4.96 -11.63 13.90
N SER A 88 5.89 -12.20 13.13
CA SER A 88 6.13 -13.65 13.12
C SER A 88 6.68 -14.17 14.44
N VAL A 89 7.48 -13.36 15.15
CA VAL A 89 8.06 -13.71 16.46
C VAL A 89 7.04 -13.52 17.59
N ILE A 90 6.23 -12.46 17.56
CA ILE A 90 5.26 -12.16 18.62
C ILE A 90 4.07 -13.15 18.59
N LEU A 91 3.63 -13.58 17.41
CA LEU A 91 2.42 -14.39 17.24
C LEU A 91 2.70 -15.71 16.49
N PRO A 92 3.52 -16.62 17.06
CA PRO A 92 3.82 -17.88 16.42
C PRO A 92 2.56 -18.76 16.33
N GLY A 93 2.26 -19.26 15.13
CA GLY A 93 1.11 -20.15 14.89
C GLY A 93 -0.26 -19.47 14.90
N ASN A 94 -0.33 -18.14 14.99
CA ASN A 94 -1.59 -17.41 14.89
C ASN A 94 -1.66 -16.60 13.57
N PRO A 95 -2.26 -17.18 12.52
CA PRO A 95 -2.26 -16.58 11.19
C PRO A 95 -3.08 -15.29 11.11
N ILE A 96 -4.20 -15.24 11.82
CA ILE A 96 -5.11 -14.10 11.86
C ILE A 96 -4.47 -12.94 12.65
N GLY A 97 -3.75 -13.26 13.73
CA GLY A 97 -2.99 -12.28 14.50
C GLY A 97 -1.86 -11.63 13.69
N PHE A 98 -1.11 -12.43 12.93
CA PHE A 98 -0.07 -11.92 12.03
C PHE A 98 -0.63 -10.94 10.99
N LEU A 99 -1.72 -11.34 10.31
CA LEU A 99 -2.36 -10.52 9.27
C LEU A 99 -2.91 -9.20 9.83
N THR A 100 -3.50 -9.24 11.02
CA THR A 100 -4.06 -8.04 11.65
C THR A 100 -2.96 -7.07 12.07
N LEU A 101 -1.87 -7.56 12.68
CA LEU A 101 -0.73 -6.71 13.04
C LEU A 101 -0.07 -6.09 11.80
N ARG A 102 0.13 -6.87 10.73
CA ARG A 102 0.63 -6.36 9.44
C ARG A 102 -0.32 -5.33 8.83
N ALA A 103 -1.62 -5.54 8.88
CA ALA A 103 -2.61 -4.60 8.37
C ALA A 103 -2.53 -3.25 9.13
N TYR A 104 -2.53 -3.30 10.45
CA TYR A 104 -2.46 -2.10 11.28
C TYR A 104 -1.14 -1.36 11.15
N THR A 105 -0.02 -2.02 10.90
CA THR A 105 1.29 -1.36 10.77
C THR A 105 1.59 -0.99 9.32
N PHE A 106 1.93 -1.97 8.48
CA PHE A 106 2.36 -1.75 7.10
C PHE A 106 1.29 -1.02 6.26
N SER A 107 0.04 -1.48 6.29
CA SER A 107 -0.99 -0.90 5.41
C SER A 107 -1.35 0.51 5.83
N CYS A 108 -1.50 0.77 7.13
CA CYS A 108 -1.73 2.13 7.63
C CYS A 108 -0.56 3.05 7.28
N GLN A 109 0.69 2.62 7.47
CA GLN A 109 1.87 3.43 7.15
C GLN A 109 1.94 3.80 5.67
N TYR A 110 1.65 2.84 4.78
CA TYR A 110 1.58 3.08 3.34
C TYR A 110 0.51 4.14 3.01
N GLN A 111 -0.72 3.97 3.52
CA GLN A 111 -1.81 4.92 3.27
C GLN A 111 -1.52 6.32 3.82
N ILE A 112 -0.91 6.43 5.00
CA ILE A 112 -0.52 7.71 5.60
C ILE A 112 0.40 8.49 4.66
N ILE A 113 1.44 7.83 4.10
CA ILE A 113 2.37 8.49 3.17
C ILE A 113 1.66 8.95 1.90
N HIS A 114 0.79 8.12 1.32
CA HIS A 114 0.04 8.48 0.11
C HIS A 114 -0.92 9.66 0.33
N VAL A 115 -1.58 9.72 1.50
CA VAL A 115 -2.42 10.86 1.87
C VAL A 115 -1.58 12.12 2.06
N LEU A 116 -0.41 12.04 2.70
CA LEU A 116 0.51 13.19 2.87
C LEU A 116 0.98 13.75 1.53
N ILE A 117 1.34 12.88 0.58
CA ILE A 117 1.71 13.28 -0.78
C ILE A 117 0.51 13.94 -1.48
N SER A 118 -0.67 13.35 -1.35
CA SER A 118 -1.90 13.85 -1.99
C SER A 118 -2.31 15.23 -1.46
N PHE A 119 -2.21 15.46 -0.15
CA PHE A 119 -2.47 16.77 0.45
C PHE A 119 -1.47 17.82 -0.01
N LYS A 120 -0.19 17.44 -0.15
CA LYS A 120 0.84 18.36 -0.66
C LYS A 120 0.58 18.72 -2.13
N ILE A 121 0.21 17.75 -2.97
CA ILE A 121 -0.20 18.01 -4.36
C ILE A 121 -1.43 18.92 -4.41
N ALA A 122 -2.44 18.63 -3.59
CA ALA A 122 -3.66 19.44 -3.52
C ALA A 122 -3.37 20.89 -3.11
N HIS A 123 -2.42 21.11 -2.19
CA HIS A 123 -2.01 22.45 -1.75
C HIS A 123 -1.36 23.26 -2.90
N TYR A 124 -0.50 22.65 -3.71
CA TYR A 124 0.18 23.36 -4.81
C TYR A 124 -0.69 23.53 -6.04
N MET A 125 -1.40 22.48 -6.44
CA MET A 125 -2.08 22.42 -7.74
C MET A 125 -3.56 22.79 -7.66
N LYS A 126 -4.14 22.95 -6.46
CA LYS A 126 -5.57 23.23 -6.25
C LYS A 126 -6.48 22.29 -7.04
N THR A 127 -6.07 21.02 -7.14
CA THR A 127 -6.62 20.00 -8.04
C THR A 127 -8.11 19.79 -7.88
N PHE A 128 -8.65 19.92 -6.68
CA PHE A 128 -10.04 19.59 -6.36
C PHE A 128 -10.99 20.80 -6.25
N SER A 129 -10.54 22.00 -6.61
CA SER A 129 -11.40 23.19 -6.61
C SER A 129 -12.56 23.06 -7.60
N VAL A 130 -13.70 23.69 -7.29
CA VAL A 130 -14.87 23.77 -8.19
C VAL A 130 -14.43 24.40 -9.52
N GLY A 131 -14.60 23.67 -10.63
CA GLY A 131 -14.18 24.09 -11.98
C GLY A 131 -12.81 23.56 -12.44
N SER A 132 -12.07 22.84 -11.60
CA SER A 132 -10.81 22.19 -11.98
C SER A 132 -11.04 20.90 -12.78
N ILE A 133 -10.09 20.56 -13.67
CA ILE A 133 -10.10 19.34 -14.51
C ILE A 133 -10.22 18.06 -13.66
N TYR A 134 -9.66 18.08 -12.44
CA TYR A 134 -9.68 16.93 -11.51
C TYR A 134 -10.83 16.97 -10.50
N SER A 135 -11.71 17.98 -10.54
CA SER A 135 -12.89 18.05 -9.67
C SER A 135 -13.81 16.83 -9.80
N PRO A 136 -14.06 16.27 -11.01
CA PRO A 136 -14.88 15.07 -11.15
C PRO A 136 -14.29 13.82 -10.48
N LEU A 137 -12.99 13.80 -10.21
CA LEU A 137 -12.33 12.65 -9.58
C LEU A 137 -12.84 12.40 -8.15
N LEU A 138 -13.37 13.44 -7.49
CA LEU A 138 -14.02 13.33 -6.18
C LEU A 138 -15.26 12.43 -6.23
N PHE A 139 -15.95 12.32 -7.37
CA PHE A 139 -17.08 11.38 -7.51
C PHE A 139 -16.62 9.91 -7.43
N GLY A 140 -15.33 9.63 -7.66
CA GLY A 140 -14.75 8.31 -7.44
C GLY A 140 -14.90 7.83 -5.99
N LEU A 141 -14.94 8.74 -5.01
CA LEU A 141 -15.20 8.40 -3.61
C LEU A 141 -16.62 7.84 -3.41
N LEU A 142 -17.62 8.41 -4.10
CA LEU A 142 -19.00 7.91 -4.07
C LEU A 142 -19.10 6.54 -4.73
N VAL A 143 -18.41 6.34 -5.86
CA VAL A 143 -18.33 5.03 -6.52
C VAL A 143 -17.71 3.99 -5.59
N GLY A 144 -16.62 4.34 -4.90
CA GLY A 144 -15.98 3.48 -3.90
C GLY A 144 -16.89 3.13 -2.71
N LEU A 145 -17.76 4.05 -2.28
CA LEU A 145 -18.74 3.81 -1.21
C LEU A 145 -19.88 2.90 -1.67
N VAL A 146 -20.35 3.07 -2.92
CA VAL A 146 -21.53 2.38 -3.45
C VAL A 146 -21.23 0.95 -3.87
N LEU A 147 -20.07 0.68 -4.47
CA LEU A 147 -19.73 -0.65 -5.01
C LEU A 147 -19.79 -1.79 -3.99
N PRO A 148 -19.26 -1.67 -2.74
CA PRO A 148 -19.39 -2.71 -1.72
C PRO A 148 -20.84 -2.94 -1.27
N ILE A 149 -21.66 -1.89 -1.26
CA ILE A 149 -23.09 -2.00 -0.91
C ILE A 149 -23.83 -2.78 -1.99
N ILE A 150 -23.51 -2.52 -3.26
CA ILE A 150 -24.07 -3.26 -4.40
C ILE A 150 -23.68 -4.74 -4.32
N SER A 151 -22.41 -5.09 -4.07
CA SER A 151 -22.03 -6.51 -3.95
C SER A 151 -22.74 -7.21 -2.81
N TRP A 152 -22.84 -6.57 -1.64
CA TRP A 152 -23.57 -7.11 -0.50
C TRP A 152 -25.05 -7.35 -0.83
N PHE A 153 -25.69 -6.40 -1.50
CA PHE A 153 -27.08 -6.52 -1.92
C PHE A 153 -27.28 -7.64 -2.95
N LEU A 154 -26.40 -7.75 -3.94
CA LEU A 154 -26.47 -8.77 -4.99
C LEU A 154 -26.34 -10.19 -4.43
N TRP A 155 -25.40 -10.43 -3.52
CA TRP A 155 -25.25 -11.74 -2.88
C TRP A 155 -26.47 -12.08 -2.00
N LYS A 156 -27.03 -11.10 -1.29
CA LYS A 156 -28.24 -11.31 -0.46
C LYS A 156 -29.49 -11.61 -1.29
N LYS A 157 -29.62 -10.99 -2.47
CA LYS A 157 -30.77 -11.17 -3.37
C LYS A 157 -30.69 -12.45 -4.21
N PHE A 158 -29.49 -12.89 -4.58
CA PHE A 158 -29.27 -14.09 -5.40
C PHE A 158 -28.46 -15.16 -4.67
N PRO A 159 -29.01 -15.81 -3.62
CA PRO A 159 -28.30 -16.82 -2.83
C PRO A 159 -27.91 -18.07 -3.64
N ASN A 160 -28.57 -18.32 -4.79
CA ASN A 160 -28.26 -19.44 -5.67
C ASN A 160 -26.91 -19.30 -6.38
N ILE A 161 -26.36 -18.08 -6.46
CA ILE A 161 -25.12 -17.79 -7.19
C ILE A 161 -23.97 -17.63 -6.19
N LYS A 162 -23.27 -18.73 -5.90
CA LYS A 162 -22.21 -18.77 -4.86
C LYS A 162 -20.97 -17.92 -5.18
N TRP A 163 -20.71 -17.61 -6.46
CA TRP A 163 -19.53 -16.83 -6.84
C TRP A 163 -19.65 -15.33 -6.51
N LEU A 164 -20.87 -14.80 -6.39
CA LEU A 164 -21.12 -13.40 -6.01
C LEU A 164 -20.59 -13.08 -4.60
N ALA A 165 -20.54 -14.08 -3.71
CA ALA A 165 -20.00 -13.92 -2.37
C ALA A 165 -18.47 -13.71 -2.34
N PHE A 166 -17.76 -14.11 -3.40
CA PHE A 166 -16.29 -13.99 -3.48
C PHE A 166 -15.83 -12.71 -4.19
N ILE A 167 -16.75 -11.85 -4.67
CA ILE A 167 -16.39 -10.61 -5.34
C ILE A 167 -16.06 -9.53 -4.30
N HIS A 168 -14.79 -9.16 -4.22
CA HIS A 168 -14.29 -8.09 -3.36
C HIS A 168 -13.90 -6.86 -4.18
N PHE A 169 -14.87 -5.98 -4.44
CA PHE A 169 -14.65 -4.72 -5.17
C PHE A 169 -13.48 -3.86 -4.62
N PRO A 170 -13.29 -3.70 -3.30
CA PRO A 170 -12.15 -2.95 -2.78
C PRO A 170 -10.81 -3.51 -3.25
N MET A 171 -10.66 -4.85 -3.29
CA MET A 171 -9.42 -5.48 -3.76
C MET A 171 -9.22 -5.33 -5.26
N ILE A 172 -10.29 -5.37 -6.05
CA ILE A 172 -10.22 -5.15 -7.49
C ILE A 172 -9.77 -3.71 -7.79
N LEU A 173 -10.33 -2.73 -7.08
CA LEU A 173 -9.99 -1.32 -7.29
C LEU A 173 -8.56 -0.98 -6.83
N VAL A 174 -8.10 -1.55 -5.72
CA VAL A 174 -6.71 -1.40 -5.25
C VAL A 174 -5.73 -2.10 -6.21
N ALA A 175 -6.07 -3.27 -6.73
CA ALA A 175 -5.24 -3.92 -7.73
C ALA A 175 -5.15 -3.09 -9.01
N ALA A 176 -6.27 -2.46 -9.43
CA ALA A 176 -6.33 -1.61 -10.60
C ALA A 176 -5.58 -0.27 -10.42
N SER A 177 -5.48 0.27 -9.19
CA SER A 177 -4.83 1.57 -8.96
C SER A 177 -3.31 1.55 -9.18
N ASN A 178 -2.67 0.37 -9.11
CA ASN A 178 -1.23 0.22 -9.33
C ASN A 178 -0.87 -0.16 -10.78
N VAL A 179 -1.85 -0.30 -11.68
CA VAL A 179 -1.61 -0.75 -13.06
C VAL A 179 -0.70 0.23 -13.83
N PRO A 180 -0.81 1.56 -13.66
CA PRO A 180 0.21 2.51 -14.09
C PRO A 180 0.95 3.02 -12.84
N PRO A 181 2.02 2.33 -12.37
CA PRO A 181 3.32 2.24 -13.04
C PRO A 181 4.01 0.86 -12.90
N ALA A 182 3.27 -0.18 -12.51
CA ALA A 182 3.86 -1.49 -12.21
C ALA A 182 4.21 -2.25 -13.50
N PRO A 183 5.43 -2.82 -13.60
CA PRO A 183 5.81 -3.73 -14.66
C PRO A 183 4.81 -4.87 -14.86
N ALA A 184 4.58 -5.25 -16.12
CA ALA A 184 3.66 -6.34 -16.45
C ALA A 184 4.01 -7.67 -15.73
N GLY A 185 5.30 -7.88 -15.42
CA GLY A 185 5.80 -9.06 -14.70
C GLY A 185 5.40 -9.13 -13.22
N GLU A 186 5.03 -8.02 -12.58
CA GLU A 186 4.68 -8.01 -11.15
C GLU A 186 3.37 -8.75 -10.89
N TYR A 187 2.32 -8.40 -11.63
CA TYR A 187 0.98 -9.00 -11.47
C TYR A 187 0.97 -10.49 -11.79
N THR A 188 1.68 -10.91 -12.85
CA THR A 188 1.79 -12.33 -13.19
C THR A 188 2.50 -13.12 -12.10
N THR A 189 3.54 -12.53 -11.48
CA THR A 189 4.28 -13.17 -10.39
C THR A 189 3.44 -13.24 -9.13
N TRP A 190 2.74 -12.17 -8.75
CA TRP A 190 1.83 -12.19 -7.59
C TRP A 190 0.72 -13.22 -7.76
N PHE A 191 0.12 -13.30 -8.95
CA PHE A 191 -0.89 -14.30 -9.25
C PHE A 191 -0.33 -15.73 -9.14
N LEU A 192 0.83 -15.99 -9.73
CA LEU A 192 1.47 -17.31 -9.71
C LEU A 192 1.81 -17.74 -8.28
N VAL A 193 2.44 -16.86 -7.50
CA VAL A 193 2.78 -17.12 -6.09
C VAL A 193 1.50 -17.33 -5.28
N GLY A 194 0.49 -16.47 -5.47
CA GLY A 194 -0.80 -16.58 -4.84
C GLY A 194 -1.50 -17.91 -5.14
N PHE A 195 -1.46 -18.36 -6.39
CA PHE A 195 -2.02 -19.63 -6.83
C PHE A 195 -1.29 -20.84 -6.22
N ILE A 196 0.04 -20.84 -6.24
CA ILE A 196 0.83 -21.93 -5.65
C ILE A 196 0.58 -22.02 -4.14
N PHE A 197 0.66 -20.91 -3.42
CA PHE A 197 0.55 -20.92 -1.96
C PHE A 197 -0.89 -21.09 -1.47
N ASN A 198 -1.85 -20.39 -2.06
CA ASN A 198 -3.22 -20.37 -1.53
C ASN A 198 -4.15 -21.39 -2.18
N LEU A 199 -3.79 -21.98 -3.33
CA LEU A 199 -4.61 -23.00 -3.99
C LEU A 199 -3.96 -24.38 -3.99
N ILE A 200 -2.68 -24.49 -4.37
CA ILE A 200 -1.98 -25.79 -4.41
C ILE A 200 -1.56 -26.22 -3.00
N LEU A 201 -0.71 -25.43 -2.33
CA LEU A 201 -0.17 -25.78 -1.02
C LEU A 201 -1.28 -25.90 0.04
N TYR A 202 -2.29 -25.02 -0.02
CA TYR A 202 -3.45 -25.11 0.86
C TYR A 202 -4.23 -26.44 0.68
N ARG A 203 -4.35 -26.95 -0.55
CA ARG A 203 -5.13 -28.17 -0.86
C ARG A 203 -4.36 -29.47 -0.64
N TYR A 204 -3.06 -29.49 -0.96
CA TYR A 204 -2.26 -30.72 -0.96
C TYR A 204 -1.33 -30.84 0.26
N ALA A 205 -1.00 -29.73 0.94
CA ALA A 205 -0.06 -29.69 2.05
C ALA A 205 -0.53 -28.76 3.18
N HIS A 206 -1.81 -28.86 3.56
CA HIS A 206 -2.45 -27.96 4.54
C HIS A 206 -1.67 -27.87 5.86
N ALA A 207 -1.19 -29.00 6.40
CA ALA A 207 -0.42 -29.03 7.65
C ALA A 207 0.90 -28.25 7.56
N TRP A 208 1.54 -28.25 6.39
CA TRP A 208 2.73 -27.43 6.15
C TRP A 208 2.35 -25.95 6.00
N TRP A 209 1.30 -25.67 5.23
CA TRP A 209 0.83 -24.30 4.97
C TRP A 209 0.46 -23.57 6.26
N GLU A 210 -0.32 -24.19 7.14
CA GLU A 210 -0.76 -23.60 8.41
C GLU A 210 0.42 -23.25 9.33
N LYS A 211 1.47 -24.10 9.33
CA LYS A 211 2.62 -23.91 10.20
C LYS A 211 3.67 -22.96 9.64
N TYR A 212 3.90 -22.97 8.32
CA TYR A 212 5.08 -22.35 7.71
C TYR A 212 4.78 -21.24 6.70
N ALA A 213 3.55 -21.08 6.20
CA ALA A 213 3.27 -20.09 5.14
C ALA A 213 3.65 -18.65 5.55
N TYR A 214 3.35 -18.25 6.79
CA TYR A 214 3.65 -16.90 7.28
C TYR A 214 5.14 -16.70 7.59
N VAL A 215 5.80 -17.72 8.13
CA VAL A 215 7.26 -17.69 8.35
C VAL A 215 7.98 -17.60 7.01
N PHE A 216 7.51 -18.33 6.00
CA PHE A 216 8.04 -18.27 4.64
C PHE A 216 7.81 -16.89 4.02
N SER A 217 6.61 -16.31 4.16
CA SER A 217 6.34 -14.94 3.70
C SER A 217 7.29 -13.92 4.34
N ALA A 218 7.52 -14.01 5.66
CA ALA A 218 8.47 -13.15 6.35
C ALA A 218 9.91 -13.37 5.86
N ALA A 219 10.31 -14.62 5.65
CA ALA A 219 11.62 -14.97 5.10
C ALA A 219 11.83 -14.40 3.68
N MET A 220 10.81 -14.43 2.83
CA MET A 220 10.85 -13.83 1.48
C MET A 220 11.01 -12.31 1.55
N SER A 221 10.25 -11.62 2.41
CA SER A 221 10.41 -10.18 2.67
C SER A 221 11.84 -9.84 3.11
N CYS A 222 12.42 -10.62 4.03
CA CYS A 222 13.81 -10.46 4.47
C CYS A 222 14.82 -10.75 3.36
N GLY A 223 14.58 -11.81 2.58
CA GLY A 223 15.44 -12.21 1.47
C GLY A 223 15.58 -11.09 0.44
N VAL A 224 14.47 -10.45 0.07
CA VAL A 224 14.48 -9.30 -0.86
C VAL A 224 15.32 -8.15 -0.31
N ALA A 225 15.19 -7.81 0.98
CA ALA A 225 15.99 -6.75 1.60
C ALA A 225 17.49 -7.07 1.62
N ILE A 226 17.85 -8.31 1.96
CA ILE A 226 19.25 -8.77 1.98
C ILE A 226 19.83 -8.75 0.56
N CYS A 227 19.10 -9.28 -0.43
CA CYS A 227 19.51 -9.24 -1.83
C CYS A 227 19.71 -7.80 -2.32
N GLY A 228 18.78 -6.89 -2.01
CA GLY A 228 18.89 -5.48 -2.35
C GLY A 228 20.12 -4.82 -1.75
N PHE A 229 20.43 -5.11 -0.49
CA PHE A 229 21.63 -4.61 0.19
C PHE A 229 22.92 -5.12 -0.46
N ILE A 230 22.98 -6.42 -0.81
CA ILE A 230 24.12 -7.02 -1.50
C ILE A 230 24.30 -6.38 -2.89
N ILE A 231 23.22 -6.21 -3.64
CA ILE A 231 23.23 -5.56 -4.96
C ILE A 231 23.73 -4.11 -4.85
N PHE A 232 23.26 -3.37 -3.85
CA PHE A 232 23.71 -2.00 -3.61
C PHE A 232 25.24 -1.94 -3.39
N ILE A 233 25.77 -2.75 -2.48
CA ILE A 233 27.21 -2.74 -2.13
C ILE A 233 28.06 -3.22 -3.31
N THR A 234 27.65 -4.29 -3.96
CA THR A 234 28.47 -4.93 -5.00
C THR A 234 28.45 -4.14 -6.31
N LEU A 235 27.29 -3.62 -6.70
CA LEU A 235 27.07 -3.03 -8.03
C LEU A 235 26.93 -1.51 -7.95
N GLN A 236 25.92 -1.01 -7.22
CA GLN A 236 25.59 0.43 -7.24
C GLN A 236 26.69 1.29 -6.62
N ASN A 237 27.26 0.87 -5.49
CA ASN A 237 28.35 1.59 -4.83
C ASN A 237 29.65 1.62 -5.66
N ASN A 238 29.86 0.58 -6.49
CA ASN A 238 31.02 0.48 -7.37
C ASN A 238 30.73 0.97 -8.81
N ASN A 239 29.56 1.58 -9.06
CA ASN A 239 29.10 2.04 -10.38
C ASN A 239 29.18 0.95 -11.48
N ILE A 240 29.00 -0.32 -11.12
CA ILE A 240 29.02 -1.43 -12.07
C ILE A 240 27.63 -1.54 -12.72
N LYS A 241 27.57 -1.42 -14.04
CA LYS A 241 26.34 -1.65 -14.82
C LYS A 241 25.97 -3.12 -14.77
N PHE A 242 24.71 -3.42 -14.45
CA PHE A 242 24.21 -4.78 -14.43
C PHE A 242 24.18 -5.35 -15.86
N PRO A 243 24.52 -6.63 -16.09
CA PRO A 243 24.47 -7.22 -17.42
C PRO A 243 23.04 -7.29 -17.96
N GLU A 244 22.87 -6.98 -19.24
CA GLU A 244 21.60 -7.11 -19.94
C GLU A 244 21.37 -8.58 -20.34
N TRP A 245 20.24 -9.15 -19.92
CA TRP A 245 19.79 -10.49 -20.29
C TRP A 245 18.26 -10.54 -20.26
N TRP A 246 17.70 -11.69 -20.65
CA TRP A 246 16.24 -11.84 -20.81
C TRP A 246 15.41 -11.54 -19.54
N GLY A 247 15.97 -11.66 -18.35
CA GLY A 247 15.30 -11.37 -17.08
C GLY A 247 15.53 -9.97 -16.51
N THR A 248 16.32 -9.12 -17.17
CA THR A 248 16.47 -7.69 -16.82
C THR A 248 15.71 -6.76 -17.77
N GLY A 249 14.89 -7.33 -18.67
CA GLY A 249 14.15 -6.61 -19.69
C GLY A 249 14.95 -6.30 -20.97
N GLY A 250 16.28 -6.39 -20.91
CA GLY A 250 17.14 -5.97 -22.03
C GLY A 250 17.06 -4.45 -22.26
N PRO A 251 17.01 -3.95 -23.51
CA PRO A 251 16.98 -2.51 -23.80
C PRO A 251 15.69 -1.81 -23.34
N THR A 252 14.63 -2.56 -23.07
CA THR A 252 13.36 -2.10 -22.50
C THR A 252 13.21 -2.67 -21.10
N ARG A 253 12.86 -1.89 -20.08
CA ARG A 253 12.79 -2.38 -18.68
C ARG A 253 11.86 -3.60 -18.50
N ASP A 254 10.81 -3.72 -19.31
CA ASP A 254 9.79 -4.76 -19.22
C ASP A 254 9.76 -5.71 -20.43
N GLY A 255 10.71 -5.62 -21.36
CA GLY A 255 10.65 -6.37 -22.62
C GLY A 255 9.55 -5.91 -23.59
N CYS A 256 8.89 -4.77 -23.30
CA CYS A 256 7.84 -4.18 -24.12
C CYS A 256 8.31 -2.88 -24.78
N PRO A 257 8.36 -2.80 -26.13
CA PRO A 257 8.79 -1.59 -26.85
C PRO A 257 7.96 -0.33 -26.53
N LEU A 258 6.72 -0.52 -26.07
CA LEU A 258 5.77 0.57 -25.79
C LEU A 258 5.82 1.08 -24.34
N GLU A 259 6.58 0.45 -23.46
CA GLU A 259 6.68 0.85 -22.04
C GLU A 259 7.15 2.30 -21.90
N ILE A 260 8.15 2.69 -22.71
CA ILE A 260 8.78 4.01 -22.69
C ILE A 260 7.85 5.09 -23.27
N ALA A 261 6.86 4.71 -24.09
CA ALA A 261 5.94 5.66 -24.74
C ALA A 261 5.03 6.38 -23.74
N ASN A 262 4.58 5.69 -22.70
CA ASN A 262 3.70 6.27 -21.66
C ASN A 262 4.46 7.21 -20.71
N TYR A 263 5.75 6.96 -20.47
CA TYR A 263 6.58 7.78 -19.58
C TYR A 263 7.25 8.96 -20.30
N SER A 264 7.65 8.77 -21.56
CA SER A 264 8.51 9.73 -22.30
C SER A 264 7.75 10.52 -23.37
N GLY A 265 6.54 10.10 -23.73
CA GLY A 265 5.74 10.74 -24.77
C GLY A 265 6.24 10.46 -26.20
N TYR A 266 7.23 9.59 -26.40
CA TYR A 266 7.67 9.11 -27.70
C TYR A 266 7.96 7.61 -27.66
N VAL A 267 7.65 6.92 -28.75
CA VAL A 267 8.00 5.50 -28.94
C VAL A 267 9.46 5.45 -29.36
N VAL A 268 10.29 4.71 -28.63
CA VAL A 268 11.64 4.39 -29.08
C VAL A 268 11.49 3.33 -30.16
N THR A 269 11.48 3.75 -31.42
CA THR A 269 11.65 2.85 -32.56
C THR A 269 13.14 2.63 -32.76
N ASP A 270 13.57 1.37 -32.81
CA ASP A 270 14.93 0.97 -33.21
C ASP A 270 15.35 1.58 -34.56
#